data_AF-G7KBA9-F1
#
_entry.id   AF-G7KBA9-F1
#
_cell.length_a   1.000
_cell.length_b   1.000
_cell.length_c   1.000
_cell.angle_alpha   90.00
_cell.angle_beta   90.00
_cell.angle_gamma   90.00
#
_symmetry.space_group_name_H-M   'P 1'
#
loop_
_entity.id
_entity.type
_entity.pdbx_description
1 polymer ?
#
loop_
_entity_poly.entity_id
_entity_poly.type
_entity_poly.pdbx_seq_one_letter_code
_entity_poly.pdbx_strand_id
1 'polypeptide(L)'
;MRLSENGNKFTYLIKVCHEVDDKYVVTNATGFAIDIDYYAKKFEVKNPLKENDLVLVTCAHALNDKSNATIEVRRLEDQEFISELEVPFIKLSWDIALLVVKGAAKGANCDRFGELADDGSIANCETLLQLGHLGDLVWSVFIGRAAYPCVKSFKPSGRDESEPFGRATCGGYVSNSLKTTPTYRILGDMWNANYFATHKEKKFMFQKKLRASIPIIQCVGFSCTDDACSGGPVLNTQGKIVGMIVGQSNDCQIAIHVTVLEKFLKNNLIAAQEVDEKEKQPQGGGHSSKDAKRGKKKELIDKDPPK
;
A
#
# COMPACT_ATOMS: atom_id res chain seq x y z
N MET A 1 5.69 -0.82 -24.67
CA MET A 1 6.63 -1.96 -24.55
C MET A 1 7.75 -1.66 -23.56
N ARG A 2 8.59 -0.63 -23.76
CA ARG A 2 9.68 -0.31 -22.80
C ARG A 2 9.23 0.02 -21.37
N LEU A 3 8.07 0.66 -21.19
CA LEU A 3 7.53 0.99 -19.86
C LEU A 3 7.09 -0.27 -19.08
N SER A 4 6.42 -1.20 -19.75
CA SER A 4 6.00 -2.47 -19.15
C SER A 4 7.19 -3.41 -18.86
N GLU A 5 8.21 -3.39 -19.71
CA GLU A 5 9.49 -4.12 -19.53
C GLU A 5 10.36 -3.57 -18.39
N ASN A 6 10.13 -2.34 -17.96
CA ASN A 6 10.77 -1.80 -16.77
C ASN A 6 9.90 -2.05 -15.53
N GLY A 7 8.58 -1.97 -15.70
CA GLY A 7 7.63 -2.15 -14.61
C GLY A 7 7.56 -3.57 -14.06
N ASN A 8 7.63 -4.58 -14.92
CA ASN A 8 7.64 -5.98 -14.48
C ASN A 8 8.85 -6.33 -13.59
N LYS A 9 9.98 -5.61 -13.74
CA LYS A 9 11.21 -5.84 -12.97
C LYS A 9 11.11 -5.47 -11.49
N PHE A 10 10.23 -4.54 -11.16
CA PHE A 10 9.97 -4.15 -9.77
C PHE A 10 8.60 -4.59 -9.27
N THR A 11 7.81 -5.31 -10.09
CA THR A 11 6.46 -5.76 -9.68
C THR A 11 6.51 -7.23 -9.28
N TYR A 12 5.80 -7.58 -8.22
CA TYR A 12 5.81 -8.89 -7.57
C TYR A 12 4.40 -9.45 -7.47
N LEU A 13 4.28 -10.75 -7.74
CA LEU A 13 3.15 -11.56 -7.31
C LEU A 13 3.36 -11.91 -5.83
N ILE A 14 2.32 -11.72 -5.03
CA ILE A 14 2.28 -12.04 -3.61
C ILE A 14 1.22 -13.12 -3.44
N LYS A 15 1.64 -14.24 -2.89
CA LYS A 15 0.79 -15.38 -2.61
C LYS A 15 0.68 -15.53 -1.10
N VAL A 16 -0.55 -15.50 -0.60
CA VAL A 16 -0.85 -15.57 0.82
C VAL A 16 -1.69 -16.80 1.08
N CYS A 17 -1.06 -17.79 1.69
CA CYS A 17 -1.67 -19.07 1.98
C CYS A 17 -2.03 -19.17 3.46
N HIS A 18 -3.21 -19.67 3.77
CA HIS A 18 -3.65 -19.88 5.16
C HIS A 18 -4.68 -21.01 5.21
N GLU A 19 -4.83 -21.59 6.39
CA GLU A 19 -5.79 -22.66 6.65
C GLU A 19 -7.07 -22.09 7.27
N VAL A 20 -8.22 -22.44 6.73
CA VAL A 20 -9.55 -22.08 7.23
C VAL A 20 -10.41 -23.34 7.22
N ASP A 21 -10.88 -23.77 8.40
CA ASP A 21 -11.73 -24.96 8.57
C ASP A 21 -11.17 -26.21 7.85
N ASP A 22 -9.89 -26.54 8.10
CA ASP A 22 -9.13 -27.64 7.48
C ASP A 22 -9.00 -27.54 5.94
N LYS A 23 -9.24 -26.37 5.35
CA LYS A 23 -9.03 -26.09 3.93
C LYS A 23 -7.91 -25.08 3.73
N TYR A 24 -7.02 -25.41 2.81
CA TYR A 24 -5.97 -24.50 2.38
C TYR A 24 -6.54 -23.46 1.41
N VAL A 25 -6.50 -22.19 1.80
CA VAL A 25 -6.98 -21.06 1.01
C VAL A 25 -5.78 -20.24 0.54
N VAL A 26 -5.68 -20.09 -0.78
CA VAL A 26 -4.67 -19.26 -1.43
C VAL A 26 -5.33 -17.96 -1.89
N THR A 27 -4.75 -16.84 -1.48
CA THR A 27 -5.10 -15.50 -1.97
C THR A 27 -3.90 -14.94 -2.71
N ASN A 28 -4.10 -14.48 -3.95
CA ASN A 28 -3.07 -13.77 -4.69
C ASN A 28 -3.29 -12.27 -4.58
N ALA A 29 -2.20 -11.52 -4.63
CA ALA A 29 -2.16 -10.08 -4.72
C ALA A 29 -0.92 -9.66 -5.53
N THR A 30 -0.82 -8.39 -5.84
CA THR A 30 0.36 -7.79 -6.47
C THR A 30 1.03 -6.83 -5.49
N GLY A 31 2.33 -6.62 -5.61
CA GLY A 31 3.05 -5.55 -4.95
C GLY A 31 4.18 -5.01 -5.82
N PHE A 32 4.90 -4.03 -5.32
CA PHE A 32 6.05 -3.46 -6.02
C PHE A 32 7.20 -3.11 -5.08
N ALA A 33 8.42 -3.28 -5.57
CA ALA A 33 9.65 -2.96 -4.88
C ALA A 33 9.93 -1.46 -4.91
N ILE A 34 10.43 -0.94 -3.78
CA ILE A 34 10.89 0.44 -3.64
C ILE A 34 12.31 0.47 -3.08
N ASP A 35 13.08 1.47 -3.48
CA ASP A 35 14.41 1.72 -2.93
C ASP A 35 14.27 2.44 -1.60
N ILE A 36 14.32 1.67 -0.51
CA ILE A 36 14.11 2.23 0.82
C ILE A 36 15.25 3.15 1.25
N ASP A 37 16.48 2.95 0.76
CA ASP A 37 17.62 3.82 1.04
C ASP A 37 17.43 5.19 0.37
N TYR A 38 16.97 5.20 -0.88
CA TYR A 38 16.58 6.42 -1.58
C TYR A 38 15.51 7.20 -0.78
N TYR A 39 14.46 6.52 -0.31
CA TYR A 39 13.39 7.17 0.45
C TYR A 39 13.84 7.63 1.84
N ALA A 40 14.68 6.85 2.54
CA ALA A 40 15.26 7.26 3.81
C ALA A 40 16.07 8.56 3.65
N LYS A 41 16.89 8.64 2.60
CA LYS A 41 17.62 9.87 2.25
C LYS A 41 16.68 11.01 1.86
N LYS A 42 15.66 10.75 1.02
CA LYS A 42 14.66 11.75 0.59
C LYS A 42 13.92 12.36 1.77
N PHE A 43 13.64 11.57 2.80
CA PHE A 43 12.92 12.01 4.00
C PHE A 43 13.82 12.48 5.14
N GLU A 44 15.14 12.47 4.95
CA GLU A 44 16.14 12.83 5.97
C GLU A 44 16.01 11.99 7.25
N VAL A 45 15.72 10.69 7.09
CA VAL A 45 15.60 9.71 8.19
C VAL A 45 16.68 8.65 8.05
N LYS A 46 17.12 8.07 9.17
CA LYS A 46 18.04 6.92 9.11
C LYS A 46 17.28 5.71 8.60
N ASN A 47 17.87 4.92 7.69
CA ASN A 47 17.29 3.65 7.30
C ASN A 47 17.47 2.64 8.46
N PRO A 48 16.38 2.16 9.07
CA PRO A 48 16.44 1.15 10.13
C PRO A 48 16.47 -0.28 9.58
N LEU A 49 16.23 -0.46 8.27
CA LEU A 49 16.30 -1.75 7.59
C LEU A 49 17.73 -2.04 7.13
N LYS A 50 18.06 -3.33 6.92
CA LYS A 50 19.43 -3.71 6.55
C LYS A 50 19.70 -3.37 5.09
N GLU A 51 20.95 -3.03 4.78
CA GLU A 51 21.49 -2.62 3.47
C GLU A 51 21.32 -3.66 2.33
N ASN A 52 20.68 -4.81 2.58
CA ASN A 52 20.40 -5.82 1.57
C ASN A 52 18.97 -6.39 1.63
N ASP A 53 18.07 -5.72 2.33
CA ASP A 53 16.68 -6.16 2.41
C ASP A 53 15.88 -5.59 1.23
N LEU A 54 15.02 -6.42 0.62
CA LEU A 54 14.09 -5.99 -0.42
C LEU A 54 12.78 -5.58 0.23
N VAL A 55 12.32 -4.35 -0.02
CA VAL A 55 11.07 -3.81 0.53
C VAL A 55 10.01 -3.77 -0.56
N LEU A 56 8.88 -4.45 -0.33
CA LEU A 56 7.71 -4.44 -1.20
C LEU A 56 6.57 -3.67 -0.56
N VAL A 57 5.86 -2.88 -1.36
CA VAL A 57 4.60 -2.22 -1.00
C VAL A 57 3.45 -3.02 -1.62
N THR A 58 2.40 -3.27 -0.84
CA THR A 58 1.17 -3.96 -1.31
C THR A 58 -0.05 -3.54 -0.49
N CYS A 59 -1.22 -4.10 -0.82
CA CYS A 59 -2.44 -3.93 -0.05
C CYS A 59 -2.42 -4.71 1.27
N ALA A 60 -2.91 -4.07 2.34
CA ALA A 60 -3.00 -4.70 3.65
C ALA A 60 -4.10 -5.76 3.71
N HIS A 61 -5.20 -5.59 2.97
CA HIS A 61 -6.32 -6.53 2.97
C HIS A 61 -5.92 -7.92 2.45
N ALA A 62 -4.92 -8.01 1.58
CA ALA A 62 -4.39 -9.29 1.10
C ALA A 62 -3.78 -10.12 2.24
N LEU A 63 -3.31 -9.44 3.29
CA LEU A 63 -2.59 -10.01 4.43
C LEU A 63 -3.47 -10.17 5.69
N ASN A 64 -4.67 -9.57 5.70
CA ASN A 64 -5.49 -9.45 6.91
C ASN A 64 -6.06 -10.79 7.39
N ASP A 65 -6.19 -10.94 8.72
CA ASP A 65 -6.78 -12.09 9.43
C ASP A 65 -6.05 -13.45 9.32
N LYS A 66 -4.75 -13.45 9.02
CA LYS A 66 -3.98 -14.70 8.82
C LYS A 66 -2.74 -14.79 9.71
N SER A 67 -2.95 -14.89 11.02
CA SER A 67 -1.87 -15.06 12.02
C SER A 67 -0.97 -16.28 11.75
N ASN A 68 -1.47 -17.27 11.00
CA ASN A 68 -0.76 -18.46 10.54
C ASN A 68 -0.55 -18.51 9.02
N ALA A 69 -0.66 -17.38 8.31
CA ALA A 69 -0.39 -17.39 6.88
C ALA A 69 1.09 -17.64 6.58
N THR A 70 1.35 -18.43 5.56
CA THR A 70 2.62 -18.38 4.84
C THR A 70 2.45 -17.39 3.69
N ILE A 71 3.41 -16.48 3.58
CA ILE A 71 3.44 -15.50 2.49
C ILE A 71 4.64 -15.87 1.63
N GLU A 72 4.42 -15.88 0.33
CA GLU A 72 5.45 -16.13 -0.67
C GLU A 72 5.38 -15.00 -1.69
N VAL A 73 6.54 -14.55 -2.19
CA VAL A 73 6.61 -13.50 -3.19
C VAL A 73 7.49 -13.93 -4.35
N ARG A 74 7.11 -13.55 -5.56
CA ARG A 74 7.86 -13.84 -6.78
C ARG A 74 7.79 -12.61 -7.67
N ARG A 75 8.92 -12.15 -8.19
CA ARG A 75 8.90 -11.10 -9.22
C ARG A 75 8.16 -11.63 -10.44
N LEU A 76 7.39 -10.79 -11.14
CA LEU A 76 6.54 -11.26 -12.23
C LEU A 76 7.27 -12.05 -13.33
N GLU A 77 8.56 -11.78 -13.57
CA GLU A 77 9.40 -12.49 -14.55
C GLU A 77 10.13 -13.74 -14.04
N ASP A 78 10.21 -13.94 -12.72
CA ASP A 78 10.93 -15.08 -12.12
C ASP A 78 10.07 -16.35 -12.12
N GLN A 79 10.63 -17.52 -11.85
CA GLN A 79 9.84 -18.75 -11.69
C GLN A 79 9.67 -19.16 -10.23
N GLU A 80 10.62 -18.78 -9.38
CA GLU A 80 10.71 -19.26 -8.00
C GLU A 80 10.12 -18.26 -7.02
N PHE A 81 9.35 -18.78 -6.06
CA PHE A 81 8.84 -18.00 -4.95
C PHE A 81 9.86 -17.92 -3.82
N ILE A 82 9.88 -16.77 -3.16
CA ILE A 82 10.67 -16.49 -1.97
C ILE A 82 9.72 -16.42 -0.79
N SER A 83 9.97 -17.24 0.24
CA SER A 83 9.07 -17.37 1.40
C SER A 83 9.66 -16.80 2.70
N GLU A 84 10.94 -16.41 2.70
CA GLU A 84 11.59 -15.78 3.87
C GLU A 84 11.34 -14.27 3.88
N LEU A 85 10.21 -13.87 4.48
CA LEU A 85 9.84 -12.46 4.58
C LEU A 85 9.21 -12.08 5.92
N GLU A 86 9.35 -10.81 6.27
CA GLU A 86 8.72 -10.17 7.41
C GLU A 86 7.65 -9.17 6.95
N VAL A 87 6.63 -8.97 7.77
CA VAL A 87 5.61 -7.94 7.57
C VAL A 87 5.77 -6.89 8.67
N PRO A 88 6.76 -5.98 8.57
CA PRO A 88 7.05 -5.06 9.66
C PRO A 88 5.96 -4.00 9.85
N PHE A 89 5.23 -3.64 8.79
CA PHE A 89 4.24 -2.57 8.84
C PHE A 89 2.98 -2.92 8.09
N ILE A 90 1.84 -2.80 8.77
CA ILE A 90 0.50 -2.96 8.20
C ILE A 90 -0.40 -1.83 8.67
N LYS A 91 -1.05 -1.14 7.75
CA LYS A 91 -2.07 -0.13 8.07
C LYS A 91 -3.36 -0.44 7.34
N LEU A 92 -4.19 -1.27 7.97
CA LEU A 92 -5.47 -1.71 7.43
C LEU A 92 -6.37 -0.53 7.06
N SER A 93 -6.39 0.53 7.85
CA SER A 93 -7.23 1.69 7.57
C SER A 93 -6.82 2.48 6.33
N TRP A 94 -5.58 2.31 5.83
CA TRP A 94 -5.12 2.87 4.55
C TRP A 94 -5.00 1.84 3.44
N ASP A 95 -5.17 0.57 3.78
CA ASP A 95 -4.93 -0.57 2.92
C ASP A 95 -3.51 -0.68 2.36
N ILE A 96 -2.50 -0.36 3.18
CA ILE A 96 -1.09 -0.44 2.76
C ILE A 96 -0.31 -1.30 3.75
N ALA A 97 0.56 -2.16 3.22
CA ALA A 97 1.52 -2.93 3.98
C ALA A 97 2.92 -2.88 3.35
N LEU A 98 3.94 -3.04 4.19
CA LEU A 98 5.32 -3.31 3.76
C LEU A 98 5.66 -4.77 4.04
N LEU A 99 6.24 -5.43 3.04
CA LEU A 99 6.88 -6.74 3.17
C LEU A 99 8.39 -6.54 3.02
N VAL A 100 9.17 -7.26 3.84
CA VAL A 100 10.62 -7.22 3.82
C VAL A 100 11.15 -8.62 3.55
N VAL A 101 11.81 -8.81 2.40
CA VAL A 101 12.48 -10.05 2.04
C VAL A 101 13.94 -9.93 2.45
N LYS A 102 14.37 -10.72 3.44
CA LYS A 102 15.68 -10.56 4.09
C LYS A 102 16.83 -10.96 3.18
N GLY A 103 17.88 -10.14 3.13
CA GLY A 103 19.12 -10.44 2.39
C GLY A 103 18.94 -10.59 0.86
N ALA A 104 17.75 -10.27 0.35
CA ALA A 104 17.36 -10.54 -1.02
C ALA A 104 17.72 -9.41 -2.01
N ALA A 105 18.19 -8.24 -1.58
CA ALA A 105 18.56 -7.18 -2.54
C ALA A 105 19.76 -7.60 -3.42
N LYS A 106 20.74 -8.35 -2.86
CA LYS A 106 21.87 -8.91 -3.63
C LYS A 106 21.63 -10.33 -4.17
N GLY A 107 20.74 -11.10 -3.54
CA GLY A 107 20.43 -12.48 -3.95
C GLY A 107 19.27 -12.62 -4.95
N ALA A 108 18.33 -11.66 -4.96
CA ALA A 108 17.15 -11.68 -5.84
C ALA A 108 17.32 -10.86 -7.13
N ASN A 109 18.53 -10.37 -7.43
CA ASN A 109 18.80 -9.53 -8.61
C ASN A 109 17.76 -8.39 -8.77
N CYS A 110 17.39 -7.71 -7.68
CA CYS A 110 16.52 -6.54 -7.77
C CYS A 110 17.39 -5.33 -8.14
N ASP A 111 17.70 -5.19 -9.43
CA ASP A 111 18.45 -4.05 -9.98
C ASP A 111 17.55 -2.84 -10.27
N ARG A 112 16.24 -2.97 -10.02
CA ARG A 112 15.21 -2.03 -10.42
C ARG A 112 14.19 -1.85 -9.31
N PHE A 113 13.95 -0.60 -8.95
CA PHE A 113 12.93 -0.20 -8.00
C PHE A 113 11.91 0.71 -8.69
N GLY A 114 10.67 0.66 -8.21
CA GLY A 114 9.64 1.60 -8.60
C GLY A 114 9.93 2.99 -8.02
N GLU A 115 9.87 4.01 -8.87
CA GLU A 115 9.99 5.40 -8.44
C GLU A 115 8.59 6.01 -8.28
N LEU A 116 8.25 6.46 -7.08
CA LEU A 116 7.03 7.23 -6.83
C LEU A 116 7.07 8.58 -7.56
N ALA A 117 5.99 8.93 -8.24
CA ALA A 117 5.82 10.22 -8.90
C ALA A 117 5.57 11.34 -7.91
N ASP A 118 5.78 12.59 -8.33
CA ASP A 118 5.47 13.75 -7.51
C ASP A 118 3.95 13.92 -7.32
N ASP A 119 3.55 14.49 -6.18
CA ASP A 119 2.16 14.93 -5.98
C ASP A 119 1.73 15.92 -7.08
N GLY A 120 0.49 15.78 -7.54
CA GLY A 120 -0.06 16.60 -8.63
C GLY A 120 0.62 16.39 -9.99
N SER A 121 1.29 15.26 -10.19
CA SER A 121 1.90 14.90 -11.49
C SER A 121 0.90 14.37 -12.51
N ILE A 122 -0.32 13.99 -12.10
CA ILE A 122 -1.33 13.41 -12.99
C ILE A 122 -2.12 14.51 -13.70
N ALA A 123 -2.06 14.55 -15.02
CA ALA A 123 -2.88 15.43 -15.84
C ALA A 123 -4.30 14.89 -16.05
N ASN A 124 -5.21 15.77 -16.51
CA ASN A 124 -6.59 15.36 -16.76
C ASN A 124 -6.65 14.31 -17.88
N CYS A 125 -7.37 13.20 -17.64
CA CYS A 125 -7.45 12.09 -18.59
C CYS A 125 -6.08 11.50 -18.98
N GLU A 126 -5.06 11.65 -18.14
CA GLU A 126 -3.74 11.10 -18.41
C GLU A 126 -3.81 9.59 -18.59
N THR A 127 -3.03 9.07 -19.55
CA THR A 127 -2.91 7.63 -19.77
C THR A 127 -2.12 7.01 -18.62
N LEU A 128 -2.72 6.00 -18.02
CA LEU A 128 -2.13 5.22 -16.93
C LEU A 128 -1.91 3.78 -17.38
N LEU A 129 -0.90 3.16 -16.81
CA LEU A 129 -0.63 1.73 -16.95
C LEU A 129 -0.76 1.08 -15.58
N GLN A 130 -1.37 -0.09 -15.51
CA GLN A 130 -1.38 -0.90 -14.31
C GLN A 130 -0.74 -2.25 -14.59
N LEU A 131 0.07 -2.70 -13.64
CA LEU A 131 0.73 -4.01 -13.68
C LEU A 131 0.18 -4.87 -12.55
N GLY A 132 -0.14 -6.11 -12.88
CA GLY A 132 -0.65 -7.06 -11.90
C GLY A 132 -0.81 -8.47 -12.44
N HIS A 133 -1.36 -9.32 -11.59
CA HIS A 133 -1.67 -10.72 -11.90
C HIS A 133 -3.17 -10.88 -12.13
N LEU A 134 -3.57 -11.41 -13.28
CA LEU A 134 -4.98 -11.63 -13.64
C LEU A 134 -5.21 -13.11 -13.89
N GLY A 135 -6.07 -13.74 -13.10
CA GLY A 135 -6.35 -15.17 -13.18
C GLY A 135 -5.07 -15.99 -13.23
N ASP A 136 -4.95 -16.87 -14.22
CA ASP A 136 -3.81 -17.77 -14.38
C ASP A 136 -2.65 -17.19 -15.23
N LEU A 137 -2.69 -15.89 -15.56
CA LEU A 137 -1.66 -15.26 -16.39
C LEU A 137 -0.40 -14.94 -15.58
N VAL A 138 0.80 -15.13 -16.15
CA VAL A 138 2.07 -14.83 -15.45
C VAL A 138 2.10 -13.39 -14.93
N TRP A 139 1.67 -12.46 -15.78
CA TRP A 139 1.41 -11.07 -15.45
C TRP A 139 0.56 -10.42 -16.56
N SER A 140 0.04 -9.23 -16.27
CA SER A 140 -0.82 -8.48 -17.19
C SER A 140 -0.51 -6.99 -17.12
N VAL A 141 -0.70 -6.32 -18.25
CA VAL A 141 -0.63 -4.86 -18.39
C VAL A 141 -2.00 -4.36 -18.77
N PHE A 142 -2.51 -3.41 -18.02
CA PHE A 142 -3.78 -2.76 -18.30
C PHE A 142 -3.52 -1.29 -18.61
N ILE A 143 -4.21 -0.78 -19.63
CA ILE A 143 -4.10 0.60 -20.05
C ILE A 143 -5.45 1.26 -19.81
N GLY A 144 -5.41 2.42 -19.16
CA GLY A 144 -6.59 3.17 -18.76
C GLY A 144 -6.25 4.64 -18.64
N ARG A 145 -7.15 5.39 -18.02
CA ARG A 145 -6.98 6.83 -17.83
C ARG A 145 -7.39 7.25 -16.43
N ALA A 146 -6.73 8.28 -15.92
CA ALA A 146 -7.23 8.99 -14.75
C ALA A 146 -8.55 9.69 -15.11
N ALA A 147 -9.62 9.47 -14.34
CA ALA A 147 -10.89 10.17 -14.57
C ALA A 147 -10.78 11.69 -14.35
N TYR A 148 -9.84 12.10 -13.48
CA TYR A 148 -9.62 13.48 -13.07
C TYR A 148 -8.11 13.73 -12.89
N PRO A 149 -7.63 14.98 -13.07
CA PRO A 149 -6.25 15.33 -12.75
C PRO A 149 -5.99 15.26 -11.25
N CYS A 150 -4.71 15.14 -10.88
CA CYS A 150 -4.27 15.45 -9.53
C CYS A 150 -3.89 16.92 -9.46
N VAL A 151 -4.32 17.59 -8.39
CA VAL A 151 -3.92 18.97 -8.13
C VAL A 151 -2.87 18.96 -7.02
N LYS A 152 -1.74 19.62 -7.27
CA LYS A 152 -0.64 19.78 -6.31
C LYS A 152 -1.14 20.31 -4.97
N SER A 153 -0.45 19.96 -3.89
CA SER A 153 -0.58 20.54 -2.55
C SER A 153 -1.74 20.03 -1.71
N PHE A 154 -2.00 18.72 -1.75
CA PHE A 154 -2.78 18.11 -0.67
C PHE A 154 -2.03 18.32 0.66
N LYS A 155 -2.51 19.22 1.51
CA LYS A 155 -1.98 19.45 2.86
C LYS A 155 -2.91 18.77 3.88
N PRO A 156 -2.45 17.73 4.59
CA PRO A 156 -3.15 17.19 5.74
C PRO A 156 -3.55 18.31 6.71
N SER A 157 -4.84 18.62 6.85
CA SER A 157 -5.27 19.64 7.82
C SER A 157 -5.49 18.98 9.19
N GLY A 158 -4.42 18.63 9.89
CA GLY A 158 -4.50 18.04 11.23
C GLY A 158 -3.24 18.32 12.04
N ARG A 159 -3.43 18.74 13.30
CA ARG A 159 -2.35 18.83 14.31
C ARG A 159 -1.96 17.46 14.88
N ASP A 160 -2.74 16.43 14.55
CA ASP A 160 -2.52 15.07 15.00
C ASP A 160 -1.92 14.27 13.83
N GLU A 161 -0.65 13.91 13.95
CA GLU A 161 0.07 13.13 12.92
C GLU A 161 -0.51 11.72 12.74
N SER A 162 -1.33 11.24 13.69
CA SER A 162 -2.13 10.01 13.58
C SER A 162 -3.38 10.17 12.71
N GLU A 163 -3.80 11.41 12.42
CA GLU A 163 -4.92 11.77 11.56
C GLU A 163 -4.43 12.40 10.24
N PRO A 164 -4.08 11.58 9.25
CA PRO A 164 -3.12 11.99 8.24
C PRO A 164 -3.74 12.83 7.13
N PHE A 165 -5.05 13.04 7.19
CA PHE A 165 -5.86 13.72 6.18
C PHE A 165 -6.86 14.70 6.82
N GLY A 166 -6.78 14.94 8.14
CA GLY A 166 -7.58 15.92 8.87
C GLY A 166 -9.11 15.78 8.74
N ARG A 167 -9.84 16.73 9.33
CA ARG A 167 -11.19 17.08 8.85
C ARG A 167 -11.12 17.87 7.54
N ALA A 168 -10.16 17.56 6.66
CA ALA A 168 -10.12 18.09 5.29
C ALA A 168 -11.17 17.39 4.41
N THR A 169 -12.41 17.31 4.89
CA THR A 169 -13.49 17.77 4.03
C THR A 169 -13.23 19.27 3.94
N CYS A 170 -12.64 19.74 2.85
CA CYS A 170 -12.25 21.14 2.67
C CYS A 170 -13.31 22.05 3.31
N GLY A 171 -12.94 23.15 3.97
CA GLY A 171 -13.93 24.16 4.40
C GLY A 171 -14.83 24.67 3.25
N GLY A 172 -14.56 24.26 2.01
CA GLY A 172 -15.44 24.33 0.84
C GLY A 172 -15.58 23.02 0.03
N TYR A 173 -15.47 21.83 0.61
CA TYR A 173 -15.75 20.57 -0.11
C TYR A 173 -17.26 20.48 -0.28
N VAL A 174 -17.72 20.80 -1.49
CA VAL A 174 -19.10 20.57 -1.91
C VAL A 174 -19.06 19.43 -2.91
N SER A 175 -19.58 18.26 -2.53
CA SER A 175 -19.81 17.16 -3.47
C SER A 175 -20.89 17.60 -4.45
N ASN A 176 -20.50 18.22 -5.56
CA ASN A 176 -21.39 18.59 -6.65
C ASN A 176 -20.75 18.18 -7.98
N SER A 177 -21.01 16.94 -8.40
CA SER A 177 -20.62 16.36 -9.69
C SER A 177 -20.97 17.22 -10.93
N LEU A 178 -21.73 18.31 -10.77
CA LEU A 178 -22.27 19.13 -11.85
C LEU A 178 -21.90 20.64 -11.79
N LYS A 179 -21.23 21.15 -10.75
CA LYS A 179 -20.90 22.61 -10.66
C LYS A 179 -19.43 22.91 -10.43
N THR A 180 -18.72 22.10 -9.67
CA THR A 180 -17.26 22.21 -9.48
C THR A 180 -16.67 20.82 -9.29
N THR A 181 -15.93 20.30 -10.27
CA THR A 181 -15.15 19.06 -10.11
C THR A 181 -14.20 19.24 -8.93
N PRO A 182 -14.26 18.40 -7.87
CA PRO A 182 -13.38 18.57 -6.74
C PRO A 182 -11.93 18.32 -7.13
N THR A 183 -11.05 19.04 -6.45
CA THR A 183 -9.60 19.10 -6.62
C THR A 183 -8.91 17.73 -6.49
N TYR A 184 -9.52 16.80 -5.76
CA TYR A 184 -9.12 15.40 -5.62
C TYR A 184 -10.35 14.56 -5.25
N ARG A 185 -10.27 13.24 -5.48
CA ARG A 185 -11.27 12.28 -5.00
C ARG A 185 -10.77 11.63 -3.72
N ILE A 186 -11.70 11.35 -2.82
CA ILE A 186 -11.43 10.54 -1.63
C ILE A 186 -12.21 9.22 -1.71
N LEU A 187 -11.76 8.23 -0.95
CA LEU A 187 -12.39 6.91 -0.93
C LEU A 187 -13.89 6.98 -0.61
N GLY A 188 -14.29 7.85 0.31
CA GLY A 188 -15.69 8.10 0.69
C GLY A 188 -16.56 8.64 -0.44
N ASP A 189 -15.99 9.17 -1.52
CA ASP A 189 -16.76 9.56 -2.71
C ASP A 189 -17.29 8.33 -3.45
N MET A 190 -16.54 7.22 -3.40
CA MET A 190 -16.84 5.97 -4.14
C MET A 190 -17.49 4.91 -3.25
N TRP A 191 -16.99 4.76 -2.01
CA TRP A 191 -17.45 3.78 -1.03
C TRP A 191 -18.07 4.50 0.16
N ASN A 192 -19.34 4.88 0.02
CA ASN A 192 -20.15 5.53 1.05
C ASN A 192 -21.37 4.70 1.44
N ALA A 193 -22.12 5.21 2.42
CA ALA A 193 -23.34 4.58 2.91
C ALA A 193 -24.35 4.28 1.80
N ASN A 194 -24.51 5.17 0.80
CA ASN A 194 -25.43 4.93 -0.31
C ASN A 194 -24.93 3.82 -1.24
N TYR A 195 -23.64 3.82 -1.58
CA TYR A 195 -23.03 2.75 -2.37
C TYR A 195 -23.21 1.38 -1.68
N PHE A 196 -22.94 1.30 -0.37
CA PHE A 196 -23.13 0.07 0.38
C PHE A 196 -24.62 -0.34 0.51
N ALA A 197 -25.53 0.63 0.62
CA ALA A 197 -26.96 0.37 0.71
C ALA A 197 -27.57 -0.10 -0.62
N THR A 198 -26.96 0.24 -1.75
CA THR A 198 -27.40 -0.16 -3.11
C THR A 198 -26.80 -1.49 -3.57
N HIS A 199 -25.77 -1.99 -2.89
CA HIS A 199 -25.08 -3.25 -3.21
C HIS A 199 -25.11 -4.23 -2.02
N LYS A 200 -26.28 -4.43 -1.42
CA LYS A 200 -26.45 -5.21 -0.17
C LYS A 200 -26.03 -6.68 -0.30
N GLU A 201 -26.04 -7.20 -1.52
CA GLU A 201 -25.61 -8.56 -1.86
C GLU A 201 -24.10 -8.75 -1.69
N LYS A 202 -23.31 -7.67 -1.68
CA LYS A 202 -21.85 -7.73 -1.52
C LYS A 202 -21.44 -7.58 -0.04
N LYS A 203 -20.50 -8.42 0.38
CA LYS A 203 -19.87 -8.33 1.71
C LYS A 203 -18.68 -7.34 1.64
N PHE A 204 -18.91 -6.10 2.05
CA PHE A 204 -17.88 -5.05 2.12
C PHE A 204 -16.99 -5.13 3.37
N MET A 205 -16.36 -6.28 3.62
CA MET A 205 -15.67 -6.54 4.89
C MET A 205 -14.40 -5.71 5.07
N PHE A 206 -13.62 -5.50 4.00
CA PHE A 206 -12.41 -4.66 4.07
C PHE A 206 -12.72 -3.19 3.78
N GLN A 207 -13.59 -2.90 2.79
CA GLN A 207 -13.88 -1.52 2.37
C GLN A 207 -14.45 -0.70 3.52
N LYS A 208 -15.23 -1.32 4.42
CA LYS A 208 -15.77 -0.68 5.63
C LYS A 208 -14.72 -0.39 6.70
N LYS A 209 -13.54 -1.03 6.65
CA LYS A 209 -12.40 -0.78 7.56
C LYS A 209 -11.52 0.37 7.06
N LEU A 210 -11.71 0.83 5.82
CA LEU A 210 -10.90 1.88 5.22
C LEU A 210 -11.33 3.26 5.67
N ARG A 211 -10.35 4.16 5.79
CA ARG A 211 -10.61 5.55 6.13
C ARG A 211 -11.16 6.29 4.91
N ALA A 212 -12.38 6.81 5.03
CA ALA A 212 -13.08 7.49 3.93
C ALA A 212 -12.31 8.71 3.35
N SER A 213 -11.45 9.35 4.13
CA SER A 213 -10.68 10.54 3.74
C SER A 213 -9.43 10.27 2.90
N ILE A 214 -9.15 9.02 2.53
CA ILE A 214 -7.95 8.66 1.77
C ILE A 214 -8.05 9.22 0.35
N PRO A 215 -7.08 10.04 -0.11
CA PRO A 215 -6.99 10.45 -1.50
C PRO A 215 -6.84 9.24 -2.44
N ILE A 216 -7.63 9.24 -3.50
CA ILE A 216 -7.65 8.17 -4.50
C ILE A 216 -7.54 8.70 -5.92
N ILE A 217 -7.13 7.82 -6.82
CA ILE A 217 -7.26 7.98 -8.27
C ILE A 217 -8.39 7.08 -8.71
N GLN A 218 -9.35 7.65 -9.44
CA GLN A 218 -10.35 6.87 -10.15
C GLN A 218 -9.81 6.56 -11.55
N CYS A 219 -9.57 5.29 -11.82
CA CYS A 219 -8.99 4.79 -13.06
C CYS A 219 -10.09 4.19 -13.95
N VAL A 220 -10.25 4.73 -15.15
CA VAL A 220 -11.26 4.31 -16.14
C VAL A 220 -10.59 3.48 -17.23
N GLY A 221 -11.25 2.40 -17.67
CA GLY A 221 -10.78 1.55 -18.76
C GLY A 221 -9.80 0.44 -18.35
N PHE A 222 -9.44 0.35 -17.07
CA PHE A 222 -8.74 -0.84 -16.56
C PHE A 222 -9.71 -2.03 -16.48
N SER A 223 -9.41 -3.09 -17.23
CA SER A 223 -10.14 -4.36 -17.19
C SER A 223 -9.56 -5.35 -16.16
N CYS A 224 -8.93 -4.87 -15.10
CA CYS A 224 -8.40 -5.71 -14.02
C CYS A 224 -9.50 -5.97 -12.96
N THR A 225 -10.33 -6.98 -13.17
CA THR A 225 -11.47 -7.30 -12.28
C THR A 225 -11.14 -8.28 -11.15
N ASP A 226 -9.88 -8.72 -11.06
CA ASP A 226 -9.44 -9.76 -10.14
C ASP A 226 -8.73 -9.15 -8.93
N ASP A 227 -9.00 -9.69 -7.74
CA ASP A 227 -8.37 -9.32 -6.48
C ASP A 227 -6.84 -9.53 -6.53
N ALA A 228 -6.36 -10.44 -7.41
CA ALA A 228 -4.95 -10.67 -7.63
C ALA A 228 -4.18 -9.42 -8.16
N CYS A 229 -4.88 -8.45 -8.75
CA CYS A 229 -4.29 -7.17 -9.17
C CYS A 229 -4.18 -6.14 -8.04
N SER A 230 -4.83 -6.36 -6.89
CA SER A 230 -4.76 -5.47 -5.73
C SER A 230 -3.33 -5.36 -5.20
N GLY A 231 -2.91 -4.16 -4.85
CA GLY A 231 -1.54 -3.82 -4.47
C GLY A 231 -0.61 -3.58 -5.66
N GLY A 232 -1.09 -3.78 -6.90
CA GLY A 232 -0.32 -3.52 -8.11
C GLY A 232 -0.06 -2.02 -8.35
N PRO A 233 1.12 -1.66 -8.89
CA PRO A 233 1.45 -0.27 -9.16
C PRO A 233 0.64 0.29 -10.34
N VAL A 234 0.25 1.55 -10.21
CA VAL A 234 -0.30 2.37 -11.30
C VAL A 234 0.78 3.35 -11.73
N LEU A 235 1.18 3.28 -12.99
CA LEU A 235 2.25 4.06 -13.59
C LEU A 235 1.68 5.15 -14.50
N ASN A 236 2.33 6.31 -14.51
CA ASN A 236 2.13 7.32 -15.54
C ASN A 236 2.93 6.99 -16.82
N THR A 237 2.82 7.85 -17.83
CA THR A 237 3.53 7.68 -19.10
C THR A 237 5.05 7.79 -19.00
N GLN A 238 5.58 8.29 -17.87
CA GLN A 238 7.01 8.34 -17.56
C GLN A 238 7.51 7.07 -16.86
N GLY A 239 6.61 6.16 -16.47
CA GLY A 239 6.94 4.94 -15.73
C GLY A 239 7.07 5.13 -14.23
N LYS A 240 6.68 6.30 -13.71
CA LYS A 240 6.64 6.57 -12.27
C LYS A 240 5.32 6.12 -11.68
N ILE A 241 5.38 5.61 -10.45
CA ILE A 241 4.21 5.13 -9.70
C ILE A 241 3.42 6.32 -9.18
N VAL A 242 2.19 6.48 -9.67
CA VAL A 242 1.25 7.51 -9.23
C VAL A 242 0.24 6.99 -8.20
N GLY A 243 0.12 5.67 -8.06
CA GLY A 243 -0.74 5.05 -7.07
C GLY A 243 -0.65 3.54 -7.04
N MET A 244 -1.51 2.92 -6.23
CA MET A 244 -1.57 1.47 -6.03
C MET A 244 -3.03 0.99 -6.05
N ILE A 245 -3.36 -0.02 -6.87
CA ILE A 245 -4.74 -0.53 -6.98
C ILE A 245 -5.20 -1.09 -5.63
N VAL A 246 -6.43 -0.76 -5.24
CA VAL A 246 -7.05 -1.23 -3.99
C VAL A 246 -8.41 -1.92 -4.21
N GLY A 247 -9.03 -1.73 -5.37
CA GLY A 247 -10.30 -2.39 -5.72
C GLY A 247 -11.10 -1.59 -6.73
N GLN A 248 -12.40 -1.88 -6.83
CA GLN A 248 -13.27 -1.34 -7.88
C GLN A 248 -14.56 -0.72 -7.30
N SER A 249 -15.08 0.32 -7.96
CA SER A 249 -16.43 0.85 -7.74
C SER A 249 -16.98 1.49 -9.02
N ASN A 250 -18.27 1.27 -9.32
CA ASN A 250 -18.98 1.84 -10.47
C ASN A 250 -18.18 1.73 -11.78
N ASP A 251 -17.75 0.51 -12.13
CA ASP A 251 -16.96 0.19 -13.33
C ASP A 251 -15.60 0.91 -13.46
N CYS A 252 -15.14 1.53 -12.38
CA CYS A 252 -13.84 2.18 -12.30
C CYS A 252 -12.98 1.48 -11.26
N GLN A 253 -11.70 1.32 -11.58
CA GLN A 253 -10.72 0.89 -10.60
C GLN A 253 -10.34 2.07 -9.71
N ILE A 254 -10.04 1.76 -8.46
CA ILE A 254 -9.63 2.73 -7.44
C ILE A 254 -8.18 2.43 -7.11
N ALA A 255 -7.35 3.45 -7.16
CA ALA A 255 -5.98 3.39 -6.68
C ALA A 255 -5.77 4.34 -5.51
N ILE A 256 -5.05 3.90 -4.50
CA ILE A 256 -4.53 4.77 -3.44
C ILE A 256 -3.51 5.71 -4.08
N HIS A 257 -3.66 7.01 -3.84
CA HIS A 257 -2.82 8.04 -4.43
C HIS A 257 -1.38 8.02 -3.86
N VAL A 258 -0.39 8.40 -4.67
CA VAL A 258 1.05 8.42 -4.30
C VAL A 258 1.36 9.19 -3.02
N THR A 259 0.65 10.28 -2.72
CA THR A 259 0.83 11.04 -1.48
C THR A 259 0.59 10.23 -0.21
N VAL A 260 -0.34 9.27 -0.28
CA VAL A 260 -0.65 8.36 0.83
C VAL A 260 0.47 7.34 0.99
N LEU A 261 0.99 6.83 -0.12
CA LEU A 261 2.12 5.90 -0.15
C LEU A 261 3.39 6.56 0.42
N GLU A 262 3.75 7.76 -0.05
CA GLU A 262 4.90 8.51 0.47
C GLU A 262 4.79 8.80 1.96
N LYS A 263 3.61 9.22 2.41
CA LYS A 263 3.36 9.47 3.83
C LYS A 263 3.47 8.21 4.67
N PHE A 264 2.94 7.09 4.17
CA PHE A 264 3.05 5.81 4.84
C PHE A 264 4.52 5.38 4.98
N LEU A 265 5.32 5.51 3.92
CA LEU A 265 6.76 5.20 3.97
C LEU A 265 7.48 6.09 4.98
N LYS A 266 7.28 7.40 4.92
CA LYS A 266 7.92 8.35 5.84
C LYS A 266 7.60 8.03 7.30
N ASN A 267 6.33 7.84 7.64
CA ASN A 267 5.90 7.59 9.01
C ASN A 267 6.50 6.30 9.58
N ASN A 268 6.54 5.22 8.79
CA ASN A 268 7.07 3.94 9.26
C ASN A 268 8.60 3.94 9.36
N LEU A 269 9.31 4.66 8.47
CA LEU A 269 10.75 4.84 8.61
C LEU A 269 11.12 5.62 9.88
N ILE A 270 10.38 6.68 10.21
CA ILE A 270 10.55 7.42 11.47
C ILE A 270 10.30 6.49 12.67
N ALA A 271 9.16 5.78 12.68
CA ALA A 271 8.80 4.89 13.78
C ALA A 271 9.85 3.79 14.01
N ALA A 272 10.41 3.24 12.92
CA ALA A 272 11.43 2.21 13.00
C ALA A 272 12.77 2.75 13.52
N GLN A 273 13.15 3.98 13.17
CA GLN A 273 14.31 4.65 13.77
C GLN A 273 14.14 4.85 15.28
N GLU A 274 12.96 5.30 15.74
CA GLU A 274 12.70 5.51 17.18
C GLU A 274 12.81 4.21 18.00
N VAL A 275 12.47 3.06 17.39
CA VAL A 275 12.61 1.75 18.04
C VAL A 275 14.09 1.37 18.17
N ASP A 276 14.87 1.51 17.09
CA ASP A 276 16.32 1.21 17.08
C ASP A 276 17.10 2.10 18.08
N GLU A 277 16.75 3.38 18.17
CA GLU A 277 17.37 4.30 19.15
C GLU A 277 17.04 3.95 20.60
N LYS A 278 15.83 3.47 20.89
CA LYS A 278 15.44 2.98 22.23
C LYS A 278 16.14 1.68 22.61
N GLU A 279 16.44 0.81 21.65
CA GLU A 279 17.17 -0.43 21.89
C GLU A 279 18.68 -0.21 22.09
N LYS A 280 19.23 0.89 21.56
CA LYS A 280 20.66 1.26 21.69
C LYS A 280 21.00 2.10 22.92
N GLN A 281 20.03 2.62 23.67
CA GLN A 281 20.31 3.26 24.96
C GLN A 281 20.60 2.19 26.03
N PRO A 282 21.81 2.18 26.64
CA PRO A 282 22.09 1.25 27.74
C PRO A 282 21.18 1.59 28.92
N GLN A 283 20.48 0.59 29.44
CA GLN A 283 19.77 0.69 30.71
C GLN A 283 20.78 1.03 31.82
N GLY A 284 20.91 2.32 32.12
CA GLY A 284 21.68 2.82 33.24
C GLY A 284 20.97 2.52 34.56
N GLY A 285 21.43 1.47 35.24
CA GLY A 285 21.57 1.37 36.70
C GLY A 285 20.32 1.39 37.59
N GLY A 286 19.96 0.22 38.13
CA GLY A 286 19.09 0.10 39.32
C GLY A 286 18.78 -1.35 39.70
N HIS A 287 19.32 -1.79 40.84
CA HIS A 287 19.38 -3.16 41.39
C HIS A 287 18.18 -4.13 41.25
N SER A 288 18.55 -5.38 40.93
CA SER A 288 18.11 -6.68 41.52
C SER A 288 16.62 -6.92 41.81
N SER A 289 16.00 -7.79 41.02
CA SER A 289 15.61 -9.14 41.49
C SER A 289 15.16 -10.03 40.34
N LYS A 290 15.42 -11.33 40.51
CA LYS A 290 15.08 -12.47 39.66
C LYS A 290 13.64 -12.42 39.13
N ASP A 291 13.46 -12.65 37.83
CA ASP A 291 12.59 -13.73 37.33
C ASP A 291 12.64 -13.84 35.80
N ALA A 292 12.82 -15.07 35.34
CA ALA A 292 12.76 -15.46 33.95
C ALA A 292 11.33 -15.31 33.40
N LYS A 293 11.16 -14.75 32.19
CA LYS A 293 10.18 -15.21 31.18
C LYS A 293 10.27 -14.44 29.86
N ARG A 294 10.55 -15.21 28.80
CA ARG A 294 9.83 -15.30 27.52
C ARG A 294 9.69 -14.01 26.68
N GLY A 295 10.38 -14.00 25.54
CA GLY A 295 10.25 -12.99 24.49
C GLY A 295 8.79 -12.81 24.05
N LYS A 296 8.35 -11.54 24.05
CA LYS A 296 7.07 -11.11 23.51
C LYS A 296 7.30 -10.37 22.20
N LYS A 297 6.69 -10.89 21.13
CA LYS A 297 6.29 -10.14 19.92
C LYS A 297 5.65 -8.82 20.36
N LYS A 298 6.12 -7.68 19.85
CA LYS A 298 5.43 -6.40 20.00
C LYS A 298 4.45 -6.25 18.83
N GLU A 299 3.19 -6.57 19.10
CA GLU A 299 2.05 -6.14 18.29
C GLU A 299 1.75 -4.67 18.58
N LEU A 300 1.92 -3.80 17.58
CA LEU A 300 1.27 -2.49 17.53
C LEU A 300 -0.09 -2.69 16.86
N ILE A 301 -1.05 -3.27 17.60
CA ILE A 301 -2.45 -3.29 17.20
C ILE A 301 -3.05 -1.93 17.57
N ASP A 302 -3.48 -1.19 16.55
CA ASP A 302 -4.30 0.02 16.66
C ASP A 302 -5.58 -0.36 17.44
N LYS A 303 -5.74 0.16 18.66
CA LYS A 303 -6.97 -0.04 19.45
C LYS A 303 -7.98 1.01 18.98
N ASP A 304 -9.13 0.55 18.51
CA ASP A 304 -10.27 1.40 18.16
C ASP A 304 -10.64 2.36 19.32
N PRO A 305 -11.02 3.61 19.03
CA PRO A 305 -11.57 4.50 20.05
C PRO A 305 -12.94 3.98 20.53
N PRO A 306 -13.31 4.24 21.80
CA PRO A 306 -14.55 3.74 22.38
C PRO A 306 -15.78 4.29 21.64
N LYS A 307 -16.81 3.42 21.60
CA LYS A 307 -18.13 3.63 20.98
C LYS A 307 -18.80 4.94 21.36
#